data_AF-I7D6U2-F1
#
_entry.id   AF-I7D6U2-F1
#
_cell.length_a   1.000
_cell.length_b   1.000
_cell.length_c   1.000
_cell.angle_alpha   90.00
_cell.angle_beta   90.00
_cell.angle_gamma   90.00
#
_symmetry.space_group_name_H-M   'P 1'
#
loop_
_entity.id
_entity.type
_entity.pdbx_description
1 polymer ?
#
loop_
_entity_poly.entity_id
_entity_poly.type
_entity_poly.pdbx_seq_one_letter_code
_entity_poly.pdbx_strand_id
1 'polypeptide(L)' 'DRSVVATVFTGTGPYAFCTGGNTKEYSEYYSMRPEEYGSYMELFNNMVDSILMCKKPVICRINGMRVAGGQEIG' A
#
# COMPACT_ATOMS: atom_id res chain seq x y z
N ASP A 1 5.27 -10.24 17.26
CA ASP A 1 6.65 -10.55 17.68
C ASP A 1 7.11 -9.54 18.74
N ARG A 2 7.68 -9.97 19.87
CA ARG A 2 8.23 -9.06 20.91
C ARG A 2 9.69 -8.65 20.64
N SER A 3 10.41 -9.38 19.80
CA SER A 3 11.81 -9.10 19.46
C SER A 3 11.99 -7.93 18.48
N VAL A 4 10.98 -7.68 17.64
CA VAL A 4 10.97 -6.59 16.66
C VAL A 4 10.71 -5.24 17.36
N VAL A 5 11.46 -4.20 17.01
CA VAL A 5 11.33 -2.86 17.63
C VAL A 5 10.73 -1.79 16.72
N ALA A 6 10.74 -2.02 15.40
CA ALA A 6 10.18 -1.14 14.39
C ALA A 6 9.82 -1.94 13.13
N THR A 7 8.98 -1.35 12.28
CA THR A 7 8.66 -1.86 10.94
C THR A 7 9.20 -0.87 9.91
N VAL A 8 9.93 -1.36 8.91
CA VAL A 8 10.46 -0.51 7.84
C VAL A 8 9.90 -0.97 6.50
N PHE A 9 9.24 -0.06 5.79
CA PHE A 9 8.80 -0.28 4.41
C PHE A 9 9.77 0.37 3.43
N THR A 10 10.08 -0.34 2.34
CA THR A 10 10.89 0.17 1.22
C THR A 10 10.49 -0.56 -0.06
N GLY A 11 10.73 0.05 -1.22
CA GLY A 11 10.54 -0.60 -2.51
C GLY A 11 11.75 -1.43 -2.92
N THR A 12 11.55 -2.33 -3.88
CA THR A 12 12.66 -3.02 -4.55
C THR A 12 13.20 -2.18 -5.71
N GLY A 13 14.47 -2.40 -6.06
CA GLY A 13 15.14 -1.63 -7.10
C GLY A 13 15.41 -0.17 -6.73
N PRO A 14 15.91 0.65 -7.68
CA PRO A 14 16.41 2.00 -7.36
C PRO A 14 15.48 3.15 -7.79
N TYR A 15 14.32 2.87 -8.40
CA TYR A 15 13.54 3.91 -9.09
C TYR A 15 12.14 4.17 -8.51
N ALA A 16 11.55 3.19 -7.84
CA ALA A 16 10.20 3.31 -7.30
C ALA A 16 10.09 2.66 -5.92
N PHE A 17 9.41 3.36 -5.02
CA PHE A 17 8.87 2.76 -3.80
C PHE A 17 7.56 2.03 -4.13
N CYS A 18 6.59 2.78 -4.66
CA CYS A 18 5.30 2.28 -5.11
C CYS A 18 4.66 3.34 -6.02
N THR A 19 4.31 2.95 -7.25
CA THR A 19 3.68 3.83 -8.24
C THR A 19 2.17 3.92 -8.11
N GLY A 20 1.60 3.30 -7.07
CA GLY A 20 0.16 3.28 -6.80
C GLY A 20 -0.54 2.09 -7.45
N GLY A 21 -1.86 2.22 -7.59
CA GLY A 21 -2.73 1.18 -8.12
C GLY A 21 -2.49 0.87 -9.60
N ASN A 22 -2.77 -0.37 -9.99
CA ASN A 22 -2.71 -0.81 -11.37
C ASN A 22 -3.91 -0.27 -12.17
N THR A 23 -3.73 0.91 -12.76
CA THR A 23 -4.81 1.59 -13.50
C THR A 23 -5.34 0.81 -14.69
N LYS A 24 -4.51 -0.02 -15.32
CA LYS A 24 -4.92 -0.89 -16.42
C LYS A 24 -5.93 -1.93 -15.92
N GLU A 25 -5.59 -2.66 -14.86
CA GLU A 25 -6.47 -3.64 -14.23
C GLU A 25 -7.75 -3.00 -13.68
N TYR A 26 -7.65 -1.80 -13.12
CA TYR A 26 -8.83 -1.04 -12.70
C TYR A 26 -9.79 -0.80 -13.87
N SER A 27 -9.27 -0.43 -15.04
CA SER A 27 -10.08 -0.22 -16.24
C SER A 27 -10.65 -1.51 -16.84
N GLU A 28 -9.85 -2.58 -16.88
CA GLU A 28 -10.21 -3.83 -17.57
C GLU A 28 -11.12 -4.73 -16.71
N TYR A 29 -10.95 -4.70 -15.39
CA TYR A 29 -11.64 -5.61 -14.47
C TYR A 29 -12.64 -4.88 -13.58
N TYR A 30 -12.22 -3.84 -12.87
CA TYR A 30 -12.99 -3.28 -11.75
C TYR A 30 -14.03 -2.22 -12.12
N SER A 31 -13.84 -1.44 -13.20
CA SER A 31 -14.64 -0.23 -13.48
C SER A 31 -16.15 -0.45 -13.63
N MET A 32 -16.58 -1.69 -13.87
CA MET A 32 -17.99 -2.07 -14.01
C MET A 32 -18.42 -3.17 -13.03
N ARG A 33 -17.61 -3.39 -11.98
CA ARG A 33 -17.72 -4.48 -11.02
C ARG A 33 -17.67 -3.92 -9.60
N PRO A 34 -18.76 -3.29 -9.14
CA PRO A 34 -18.76 -2.51 -7.90
C PRO A 34 -18.54 -3.36 -6.65
N GLU A 35 -19.02 -4.61 -6.63
CA GLU A 35 -18.81 -5.51 -5.49
C GLU A 35 -17.34 -5.95 -5.42
N GLU A 36 -16.76 -6.37 -6.54
CA GLU A 36 -15.36 -6.77 -6.61
C GLU A 36 -14.42 -5.60 -6.32
N TYR A 37 -14.74 -4.40 -6.82
CA TYR A 37 -13.99 -3.20 -6.48
C TYR A 37 -14.13 -2.84 -5.00
N GLY A 38 -15.33 -2.99 -4.43
CA GLY A 38 -15.58 -2.82 -3.00
C GLY A 38 -14.74 -3.76 -2.14
N SER A 39 -14.72 -5.06 -2.47
CA SER A 39 -13.89 -6.05 -1.76
C SER A 39 -12.40 -5.76 -1.90
N TYR A 40 -11.94 -5.31 -3.07
CA TYR A 40 -10.56 -4.88 -3.25
C TYR A 40 -10.21 -3.66 -2.38
N MET A 41 -11.10 -2.66 -2.34
CA MET A 41 -10.92 -1.46 -1.51
C MET A 41 -10.96 -1.79 -0.01
N GLU A 42 -11.79 -2.74 0.42
CA GLU A 42 -11.79 -3.24 1.79
C GLU A 42 -10.43 -3.85 2.17
N LEU A 43 -9.87 -4.70 1.32
CA LEU A 43 -8.54 -5.27 1.54
C LEU A 43 -7.46 -4.19 1.63
N PHE A 44 -7.50 -3.20 0.73
CA PHE A 44 -6.57 -2.08 0.72
C PHE A 44 -6.67 -1.24 2.00
N ASN A 45 -7.89 -0.86 2.40
CA ASN A 45 -8.13 -0.06 3.61
C ASN A 45 -7.68 -0.79 4.87
N ASN A 46 -7.97 -2.10 4.98
CA ASN A 46 -7.52 -2.92 6.12
C ASN A 46 -5.99 -2.96 6.23
N MET A 47 -5.28 -2.93 5.09
CA MET A 47 -3.83 -2.85 5.08
C MET A 47 -3.32 -1.48 5.57
N VAL A 48 -3.93 -0.37 5.13
CA VAL A 48 -3.59 0.97 5.62
C VAL A 48 -3.87 1.10 7.13
N ASP A 49 -5.04 0.63 7.59
CA ASP A 49 -5.40 0.63 9.00
C ASP A 49 -4.42 -0.20 9.84
N SER A 50 -3.95 -1.34 9.32
CA SER A 50 -2.95 -2.17 9.99
C SER A 50 -1.60 -1.44 10.16
N ILE A 51 -1.23 -0.61 9.19
CA ILE A 51 -0.03 0.24 9.27
C ILE A 51 -0.22 1.33 10.33
N LEU A 52 -1.34 2.05 10.26
CA LEU A 52 -1.68 3.14 11.21
C LEU A 52 -1.79 2.64 12.65
N MET A 53 -2.36 1.45 12.83
CA MET A 53 -2.58 0.84 14.15
C MET A 53 -1.38 0.06 14.68
N CYS A 54 -0.28 0.01 13.92
CA CYS A 54 0.93 -0.68 14.32
C CYS A 54 1.43 -0.15 15.67
N LYS A 55 1.64 -1.03 16.63
CA LYS A 55 2.10 -0.66 17.99
C LYS A 55 3.60 -0.42 18.09
N LYS A 56 4.27 -0.30 16.94
CA LYS A 56 5.70 -0.05 16.81
C LYS A 56 5.90 1.09 15.82
N PRO A 57 7.00 1.85 15.94
CA PRO A 57 7.36 2.83 14.94
C PRO A 57 7.37 2.22 13.53
N VAL A 58 6.65 2.86 12.61
CA VAL A 58 6.66 2.52 11.19
C VAL A 58 7.49 3.57 10.47
N ILE A 59 8.48 3.11 9.69
CA ILE A 59 9.40 3.97 8.95
C ILE A 59 9.25 3.68 7.46
N CYS A 60 9.02 4.73 6.68
CA CYS A 60 8.92 4.62 5.22
C CYS A 60 10.22 5.09 4.58
N ARG A 61 11.09 4.13 4.24
CA ARG A 61 12.35 4.38 3.54
C ARG A 61 12.07 4.44 2.04
N ILE A 62 11.73 5.63 1.57
CA ILE A 62 11.41 5.88 0.16
C ILE A 62 12.70 5.83 -0.69
N ASN A 63 12.75 4.88 -1.62
CA ASN A 63 13.88 4.62 -2.52
C ASN A 63 13.65 5.17 -3.95
N GLY A 64 12.53 5.85 -4.20
CA GLY A 64 12.18 6.36 -5.52
C GLY A 64 10.74 6.87 -5.58
N MET A 65 10.13 6.85 -6.77
CA MET A 65 8.75 7.31 -7.01
C MET A 65 7.75 6.72 -6.01
N ARG A 66 6.88 7.60 -5.50
CA ARG A 66 5.84 7.29 -4.50
C ARG A 66 4.56 8.05 -4.85
N VAL A 67 3.58 7.37 -5.42
CA VAL A 67 2.41 8.00 -6.07
C VAL A 67 1.10 7.34 -5.64
N ALA A 68 0.06 8.14 -5.39
CA ALA A 68 -1.31 7.70 -5.06
C ALA A 68 -1.34 6.62 -3.95
N GLY A 69 -1.69 5.36 -4.27
CA GLY A 69 -1.60 4.22 -3.35
C GLY A 69 -0.26 4.08 -2.64
N GLY A 70 0.84 4.42 -3.31
CA GLY A 70 2.17 4.47 -2.67
C GLY A 70 2.31 5.57 -1.63
N GLN A 71 1.53 6.66 -1.70
CA GLN A 71 1.43 7.66 -0.65
C GLN A 71 0.57 7.20 0.52
N GLU A 72 -0.51 6.47 0.27
CA GLU A 72 -1.42 5.99 1.31
C GLU A 72 -0.77 4.93 2.23
N ILE A 73 0.23 4.18 1.73
CA ILE A 73 0.93 3.12 2.47
C ILE A 73 2.02 3.66 3.41
N GLY A 74 2.47 4.91 3.28
CA GLY A 74 3.67 5.35 4.00
C GLY A 74 3.86 6.81 4.30
#